data_AF-A0A382A9W9-F1
#
_entry.id   AF-A0A382A9W9-F1
#
_cell.length_a   1.000
_cell.length_b   1.000
_cell.length_c   1.000
_cell.angle_alpha   90.00
_cell.angle_beta   90.00
_cell.angle_gamma   90.00
#
_symmetry.space_group_name_H-M   'P 1'
#
loop_
_entity.id
_entity.type
_entity.pdbx_description
1 polymer ?
#
loop_
_entity_poly.entity_id
_entity_poly.type
_entity_poly.pdbx_seq_one_letter_code
_entity_poly.pdbx_strand_id
1 'polypeptide(L)' 'MVVLLLDSLNRHMLGAYGSGEFETPNLDRFAARSLRFTRHYSASLPCMPARHDLLCGSWDFLWRPWGSIELWENNITQDL' A
#
# COMPACT_ATOMS: atom_id res chain seq x y z
N MET A 1 2.70 13.44 -8.13
CA MET A 1 2.92 12.48 -7.02
C MET A 1 3.26 11.13 -7.62
N VAL A 2 4.15 10.34 -7.00
CA VAL A 2 4.44 8.97 -7.44
C VAL A 2 4.18 8.02 -6.27
N VAL A 3 3.37 7.00 -6.50
CA VAL A 3 3.08 5.94 -5.53
C VAL A 3 3.70 4.65 -6.03
N LEU A 4 4.59 4.04 -5.24
CA LEU A 4 5.15 2.73 -5.51
C LEU A 4 4.46 1.72 -4.60
N LEU A 5 3.68 0.81 -5.18
CA LEU A 5 2.99 -0.27 -4.49
C LEU A 5 3.65 -1.60 -4.85
N LEU A 6 3.97 -2.41 -3.84
CA LEU A 6 4.50 -3.76 -4.01
C LEU A 6 3.42 -4.75 -3.59
N ASP A 7 2.99 -5.62 -4.51
CA ASP A 7 1.96 -6.62 -4.20
C ASP A 7 2.53 -7.71 -3.28
N SER A 8 1.79 -8.05 -2.23
CA SER A 8 2.09 -9.15 -1.32
C SER A 8 3.43 -9.06 -0.58
N LEU A 9 4.00 -7.84 -0.47
CA LEU A 9 5.24 -7.61 0.27
C LEU A 9 5.02 -7.75 1.78
N ASN A 10 5.78 -8.63 2.41
CA ASN A 10 5.86 -8.69 3.86
C ASN A 10 6.98 -7.77 4.36
N ARG A 11 6.67 -6.92 5.35
CA ARG A 11 7.67 -6.06 6.01
C ARG A 11 8.87 -6.82 6.59
N HIS A 12 8.68 -8.10 6.95
CA HIS A 12 9.74 -8.95 7.49
C HIS A 12 10.79 -9.37 6.46
N MET A 13 10.58 -9.04 5.18
CA MET A 13 11.53 -9.30 4.09
C MET A 13 12.42 -8.08 3.77
N LEU A 14 12.25 -6.97 4.49
CA LEU A 14 12.93 -5.70 4.21
C LEU A 14 14.02 -5.39 5.23
N GLY A 15 15.22 -5.08 4.75
CA GLY A 15 16.35 -4.65 5.57
C GLY A 15 16.03 -3.45 6.44
N ALA A 16 15.31 -2.47 5.88
CA ALA A 16 14.85 -1.29 6.59
C ALA A 16 14.07 -1.65 7.86
N TYR A 17 13.31 -2.75 7.87
CA TYR A 17 12.53 -3.22 9.03
C TYR A 17 13.26 -4.25 9.91
N GLY A 18 14.58 -4.42 9.71
CA GLY A 18 15.45 -5.27 10.52
C GLY A 18 15.62 -6.70 9.98
N SER A 19 15.15 -6.98 8.76
CA SER A 19 15.40 -8.28 8.12
C SER A 19 16.85 -8.39 7.63
N GLY A 20 17.43 -9.58 7.75
CA GLY A 20 18.72 -9.92 7.12
C GLY A 20 18.59 -11.02 6.06
N GLU A 21 17.36 -11.41 5.71
CA GLU A 21 17.11 -12.54 4.79
C GLU A 21 17.43 -12.18 3.34
N PHE A 22 17.12 -10.95 2.92
CA PHE A 22 17.33 -10.45 1.56
C PHE A 22 18.00 -9.07 1.58
N GLU A 23 18.84 -8.81 0.59
CA GLU A 23 19.43 -7.49 0.38
C GLU A 23 18.42 -6.55 -0.29
N THR A 24 18.08 -5.45 0.38
CA THR A 24 17.14 -4.44 -0.14
C THR A 24 17.75 -3.02 -0.26
N PRO A 25 18.94 -2.86 -0.87
CA PRO A 25 19.76 -1.66 -0.74
C PRO A 25 19.08 -0.37 -1.23
N ASN A 26 18.22 -0.47 -2.24
CA ASN A 26 17.48 0.68 -2.75
C ASN A 26 16.37 1.14 -1.79
N LEU A 27 15.64 0.19 -1.20
CA LEU A 27 14.58 0.49 -0.23
C LEU A 27 15.18 0.97 1.10
N ASP A 28 16.32 0.39 1.51
CA ASP A 28 17.02 0.78 2.74
C ASP A 28 17.58 2.20 2.64
N ARG A 29 18.22 2.53 1.50
CA ARG A 29 18.68 3.89 1.21
C ARG A 29 17.51 4.88 1.15
N PHE A 30 16.36 4.47 0.63
CA PHE A 30 15.16 5.32 0.62
C PHE A 30 14.61 5.54 2.03
N ALA A 31 14.52 4.48 2.84
CA ALA A 31 14.03 4.55 4.22
C ALA A 31 14.91 5.43 5.12
N ALA A 32 16.24 5.43 4.92
CA ALA A 32 17.19 6.24 5.69
C ALA A 32 17.00 7.76 5.54
N ARG A 33 16.36 8.20 4.45
CA ARG A 33 16.12 9.62 4.13
C ARG A 33 14.62 10.00 4.14
N SER A 34 13.76 9.12 4.65
CA SER A 34 12.30 9.28 4.59
C SER A 34 11.67 9.06 5.95
N LEU A 35 10.42 9.52 6.11
CA LEU A 35 9.59 9.08 7.23
C LEU A 35 9.17 7.62 7.01
N ARG A 36 9.33 6.79 8.05
CA ARG A 36 8.99 5.37 8.00
C ARG A 36 7.95 5.03 9.06
N PHE A 37 6.86 4.39 8.65
CA PHE A 37 5.80 3.93 9.53
C PHE A 37 6.09 2.50 10.00
N THR A 38 6.10 2.27 11.32
CA THR A 38 6.30 0.93 11.92
C THR A 38 4.99 0.22 12.28
N ARG A 39 3.86 0.93 12.13
CA ARG A 39 2.50 0.50 12.44
C ARG A 39 1.54 0.82 11.28
N HIS A 40 1.90 0.37 10.08
CA HIS A 40 1.06 0.47 8.88
C HIS A 40 0.33 -0.87 8.67
N TYR A 41 -0.99 -0.79 8.44
CA TYR A 41 -1.87 -1.94 8.24
C TYR A 41 -2.72 -1.70 7.00
N SER A 42 -2.91 -2.73 6.18
CA SER A 42 -3.94 -2.72 5.14
C SER A 42 -5.31 -2.79 5.81
N ALA A 43 -6.25 -1.96 5.35
CA ALA A 43 -7.62 -2.00 5.87
C ALA A 43 -8.38 -3.22 5.34
N SER A 44 -8.37 -3.39 4.02
CA SER A 44 -8.98 -4.51 3.32
C SER A 44 -7.92 -5.42 2.71
N LEU A 45 -8.28 -6.69 2.51
CA LEU A 45 -7.49 -7.68 1.80
C LEU A 45 -8.42 -8.57 0.96
N PRO A 46 -7.88 -9.26 -0.06
CA PRO A 46 -6.60 -9.10 -0.76
C PRO A 46 -6.56 -7.93 -1.77
N CYS A 47 -5.79 -8.07 -2.86
CA CYS A 47 -5.25 -6.98 -3.67
C CYS A 47 -6.26 -5.95 -4.18
N MET A 48 -7.45 -6.35 -4.65
CA MET A 48 -8.43 -5.41 -5.22
C MET A 48 -9.01 -4.47 -4.14
N PRO A 49 -9.59 -4.96 -3.02
CA PRO A 49 -10.02 -4.11 -1.91
C PRO A 49 -8.88 -3.26 -1.33
N ALA A 50 -7.68 -3.84 -1.15
CA ALA A 50 -6.54 -3.11 -0.61
C ALA A 50 -6.13 -1.91 -1.50
N ARG A 51 -6.22 -2.07 -2.82
CA ARG A 51 -5.95 -0.99 -3.78
C ARG A 51 -7.07 0.04 -3.78
N HIS A 52 -8.32 -0.40 -3.69
CA HIS A 52 -9.46 0.51 -3.59
C HIS A 52 -9.35 1.40 -2.35
N ASP A 53 -9.10 0.82 -1.17
CA ASP A 53 -8.92 1.60 0.07
C ASP A 53 -7.82 2.67 -0.09
N LEU A 54 -6.70 2.31 -0.73
CA LEU A 54 -5.58 3.22 -0.97
C LEU A 54 -5.96 4.37 -1.92
N LEU A 55 -6.76 4.08 -2.94
CA LEU A 55 -7.11 5.04 -4.00
C LEU A 55 -8.31 5.92 -3.61
N CYS A 56 -9.24 5.41 -2.83
CA CYS A 56 -10.50 6.06 -2.48
C CYS A 56 -10.55 6.54 -1.02
N GLY A 57 -9.63 6.09 -0.16
CA GLY A 57 -9.63 6.43 1.27
C GLY A 57 -10.81 5.83 2.05
N SER A 58 -11.41 4.75 1.54
CA SER A 58 -12.53 4.02 2.15
C SER A 58 -12.06 2.67 2.71
N TRP A 59 -12.86 2.06 3.59
CA TRP A 59 -12.68 0.66 4.00
C TRP A 59 -13.78 -0.17 3.37
N ASP A 60 -13.43 -0.97 2.37
CA ASP A 60 -14.43 -1.66 1.54
C ASP A 60 -14.74 -3.09 2.00
N PHE A 61 -13.85 -3.72 2.78
CA PHE A 61 -14.03 -5.11 3.18
C PHE A 61 -15.23 -5.33 4.11
N LEU A 62 -16.01 -6.36 3.77
CA LEU A 62 -17.31 -6.83 4.29
C LEU A 62 -18.58 -6.25 3.65
N TRP A 63 -18.57 -5.02 3.13
CA TRP A 63 -19.80 -4.40 2.62
C TRP A 63 -19.87 -4.30 1.09
N ARG A 64 -18.72 -4.39 0.39
CA ARG A 64 -18.68 -4.40 -1.08
C ARG A 64 -18.11 -5.69 -1.65
N PRO A 65 -18.62 -6.14 -2.82
CA PRO A 65 -17.96 -7.15 -3.61
C PRO A 65 -16.71 -6.58 -4.30
N TRP A 66 -15.86 -7.49 -4.74
CA TRP A 66 -14.68 -7.20 -5.55
C TRP A 66 -15.09 -6.51 -6.86
N GLY A 67 -14.56 -5.32 -7.10
CA GLY A 67 -14.92 -4.52 -8.26
C GLY A 67 -13.90 -3.45 -8.58
N SER A 68 -14.11 -2.78 -9.71
CA SER A 68 -13.39 -1.56 -10.05
C SER A 68 -13.83 -0.41 -9.13
N ILE A 69 -13.06 0.68 -9.16
CA ILE A 69 -13.56 1.98 -8.69
C ILE A 69 -14.77 2.36 -9.54
N GLU A 70 -15.84 2.81 -8.88
CA GLU A 70 -17.10 3.19 -9.49
C GLU A 70 -17.09 4.65 -9.93
N LEU A 71 -17.97 5.00 -10.87
CA LEU A 71 -18.05 6.34 -11.47
C LEU A 71 -18.35 7.46 -10.47
N TRP A 72 -18.97 7.14 -9.33
CA TRP A 72 -19.33 8.11 -8.29
C TRP A 72 -18.31 8.19 -7.15
N GLU A 73 -17.24 7.39 -7.19
CA GLU A 73 -16.23 7.37 -6.13
C GLU A 73 -15.15 8.41 -6.39
N ASN A 74 -14.88 9.23 -5.38
CA ASN A 74 -13.84 10.24 -5.44
C ASN A 74 -12.48 9.61 -5.14
N ASN A 75 -11.83 9.10 -6.18
CA ASN A 75 -10.50 8.50 -6.08
C ASN A 75 -9.39 9.54 -6.34
N ILE A 76 -8.17 9.22 -5.90
CA ILE A 76 -7.00 10.13 -5.97
C ILE A 76 -6.61 10.56 -7.40
N THR A 77 -7.16 9.93 -8.45
CA THR A 77 -6.86 10.23 -9.84
C THR A 77 -7.96 11.02 -10.56
N GLN A 78 -9.07 11.33 -9.89
CA GLN A 78 -10.23 11.98 -10.49
C GLN A 78 -9.92 13.35 -11.11
N ASP A 79 -9.02 14.12 -10.48
CA ASP A 79 -8.66 15.48 -10.89
C ASP A 79 -7.28 15.57 -11.57
N LEU A 80 -6.67 14.43 -11.93
CA LEU A 80 -5.35 14.38 -12.58
C LEU A 80 -5.39 14.62 -14.09
#